data_AF-A0A961C376-F1
#
_entry.id   AF-A0A961C376-F1
#
_cell.length_a   1.000
_cell.length_b   1.000
_cell.length_c   1.000
_cell.angle_alpha   90.00
_cell.angle_beta   90.00
_cell.angle_gamma   90.00
#
_symmetry.space_group_name_H-M   'P 1'
#
loop_
_entity.id
_entity.type
_entity.pdbx_description
1 polymer ?
#
loop_
_entity_poly.entity_id
_entity_poly.type
_entity_poly.pdbx_seq_one_letter_code
_entity_poly.pdbx_strand_id
1 'polypeptide(L)'
;MAVVSRGPRRVVGGVARYAALALATVLFLIPFYLLVRNAFMTTAEIVSPEWNWAPARWSLTNLQELFADPAVPMARSVLNSVIVSVLQTAGVLVVSAMAGYGLARIPYRWSRLVFGFVTATLLIPAS
;
A
#
# COMPACT_ATOMS: atom_id res chain seq x y z
N MET A 1 16.38 -31.21 -24.47
CA MET A 1 16.43 -29.80 -24.01
C MET A 1 16.40 -28.89 -25.23
N ALA A 2 15.24 -28.36 -25.60
CA ALA A 2 15.15 -27.40 -26.71
C ALA A 2 15.30 -25.98 -26.16
N VAL A 3 16.46 -25.36 -26.41
CA VAL A 3 16.66 -23.93 -26.14
C VAL A 3 15.77 -23.19 -27.13
N VAL A 4 14.64 -22.68 -26.65
CA VAL A 4 13.74 -21.82 -27.42
C VAL A 4 14.51 -20.54 -27.75
N SER A 5 15.10 -20.48 -28.94
CA SER A 5 15.78 -19.28 -29.47
C SER A 5 14.72 -18.20 -29.72
N ARG A 6 14.56 -17.28 -28.76
CA ARG A 6 13.65 -16.13 -28.91
C ARG A 6 14.27 -15.17 -29.93
N GLY A 7 13.61 -14.99 -31.09
CA GLY A 7 14.10 -14.10 -32.14
C GLY A 7 14.28 -12.63 -31.69
N PRO A 8 15.15 -11.86 -32.35
CA PRO A 8 15.59 -10.52 -31.90
C PRO A 8 14.45 -9.51 -31.70
N ARG A 9 13.37 -9.58 -32.52
CA ARG A 9 12.17 -8.75 -32.36
C ARG A 9 11.42 -8.98 -31.03
N ARG A 10 11.45 -10.19 -30.48
CA ARG A 10 10.87 -10.51 -29.17
C ARG A 10 11.75 -10.02 -28.01
N VAL A 11 13.07 -9.95 -28.21
CA VAL A 11 14.02 -9.43 -27.21
C VAL A 11 13.88 -7.92 -27.09
N VAL A 12 13.83 -7.19 -28.21
CA VAL A 12 13.64 -5.72 -28.21
C VAL A 12 12.32 -5.31 -27.56
N GLY A 13 11.21 -6.01 -27.87
CA GLY A 13 9.92 -5.77 -27.20
C GLY A 13 9.94 -6.08 -25.71
N GLY A 14 10.71 -7.09 -25.30
CA GLY A 14 10.93 -7.40 -23.89
C GLY A 14 11.71 -6.29 -23.17
N VAL A 15 12.83 -5.86 -23.74
CA VAL A 15 13.67 -4.79 -23.17
C VAL A 15 12.89 -3.48 -23.06
N ALA A 16 12.15 -3.09 -24.09
CA ALA A 16 11.32 -1.88 -24.05
C ALA A 16 10.24 -1.96 -22.95
N ARG A 17 9.60 -3.12 -22.78
CA ARG A 17 8.63 -3.35 -21.70
C ARG A 17 9.27 -3.23 -20.33
N TYR A 18 10.43 -3.86 -20.11
CA TYR A 18 11.13 -3.77 -18.82
C TYR A 18 11.63 -2.36 -18.54
N ALA A 19 12.11 -1.63 -19.55
CA ALA A 19 12.50 -0.23 -19.40
C ALA A 19 11.30 0.66 -19.02
N ALA A 20 10.15 0.47 -19.67
CA ALA A 20 8.92 1.19 -19.34
C ALA A 20 8.43 0.88 -17.91
N LEU A 21 8.46 -0.39 -17.50
CA LEU A 21 8.12 -0.79 -16.14
C LEU A 21 9.09 -0.21 -15.12
N ALA A 22 10.40 -0.24 -15.38
CA ALA A 22 11.41 0.33 -14.49
C ALA A 22 11.22 1.85 -14.33
N LEU A 23 10.97 2.56 -15.43
CA LEU A 23 10.68 4.00 -15.40
C LEU A 23 9.42 4.29 -14.58
N ALA A 24 8.34 3.55 -14.81
CA ALA A 24 7.11 3.70 -14.03
C ALA A 24 7.37 3.46 -12.54
N THR A 25 8.07 2.38 -12.18
CA THR A 25 8.45 2.09 -10.79
C THR A 25 9.23 3.23 -10.15
N VAL A 26 10.23 3.78 -10.84
CA VAL A 26 11.00 4.92 -10.31
C VAL A 26 10.09 6.12 -10.07
N LEU A 27 9.23 6.48 -11.04
CA LEU A 27 8.30 7.60 -10.91
C LEU A 27 7.35 7.42 -9.72
N PHE A 28 6.81 6.21 -9.52
CA PHE A 28 5.93 5.90 -8.38
C PHE A 28 6.67 5.92 -7.04
N LEU A 29 7.97 5.63 -7.01
CA LEU A 29 8.77 5.62 -5.77
C LEU A 29 9.25 7.01 -5.34
N ILE A 30 9.26 8.01 -6.23
CA ILE A 30 9.67 9.39 -5.89
C ILE A 30 8.95 9.93 -4.63
N PRO A 31 7.61 9.92 -4.51
CA PRO A 31 6.95 10.44 -3.31
C PRO A 31 7.33 9.69 -2.03
N PHE A 32 7.55 8.37 -2.11
CA PHE A 32 8.00 7.59 -0.96
C PHE A 32 9.44 7.92 -0.58
N TYR A 33 10.31 8.11 -1.57
CA TYR A 33 11.68 8.58 -1.34
C TYR A 33 11.69 9.92 -0.61
N LEU A 34 10.83 10.86 -0.99
CA LEU A 34 10.72 12.16 -0.30
C LEU A 34 10.27 12.01 1.16
N LEU A 35 9.34 11.10 1.46
CA LEU A 35 8.93 10.81 2.84
C LEU A 35 10.08 10.26 3.68
N VAL A 36 10.80 9.28 3.15
CA VAL A 36 11.95 8.66 3.83
C VAL A 36 13.07 9.68 4.01
N ARG A 37 13.41 10.46 2.98
CA ARG A 37 14.36 11.56 3.04
C ARG A 37 14.02 12.54 4.17
N ASN A 38 12.77 13.00 4.23
CA ASN A 38 12.33 13.97 5.24
C ASN A 38 12.39 13.40 6.66
N ALA A 39 12.17 12.09 6.83
CA ALA A 39 12.31 11.42 8.12
C ALA A 39 13.75 11.46 8.66
N PHE A 40 14.75 11.55 7.78
CA PHE A 40 16.18 11.57 8.14
C PHE A 40 16.85 12.96 8.05
N MET A 41 16.14 13.97 7.55
CA MET A 41 16.62 15.37 7.56
C MET A 41 16.36 16.02 8.92
N THR A 42 17.10 17.07 9.25
CA THR A 42 16.75 17.91 10.40
C THR A 42 15.61 18.87 10.07
N THR A 43 14.82 19.32 11.05
CA THR A 43 13.75 20.32 10.85
C THR A 43 14.25 21.59 10.16
N ALA A 44 15.47 22.03 10.47
CA ALA A 44 16.09 23.19 9.83
C ALA A 44 16.41 22.96 8.34
N GLU A 45 16.82 21.75 7.96
CA GLU A 45 17.08 21.39 6.56
C GLU A 45 15.79 21.28 5.74
N ILE A 46 14.70 20.81 6.35
CA ILE A 46 13.39 20.70 5.69
C ILE A 46 12.81 22.08 5.34
N VAL A 47 13.00 23.06 6.22
CA VAL A 47 12.49 24.44 6.04
C VAL A 47 13.46 25.33 5.24
N SER A 48 14.67 24.82 4.97
CA SER A 48 15.67 25.57 4.21
C SER A 48 15.20 25.83 2.75
N PRO A 49 15.51 27.00 2.17
CA PRO A 49 15.15 27.31 0.78
C PRO A 49 15.97 26.51 -0.25
N GLU A 50 16.96 25.73 0.17
CA GLU A 50 17.83 24.95 -0.70
C GLU A 50 17.28 23.53 -0.91
N TRP A 51 17.01 23.17 -2.17
CA TRP A 51 16.56 21.83 -2.52
C TRP A 51 17.72 20.83 -2.54
N ASN A 52 17.78 19.98 -1.52
CA ASN A 52 18.79 18.92 -1.40
C ASN A 52 18.18 17.55 -1.66
N TRP A 53 18.64 16.78 -2.66
CA TRP A 53 18.10 15.44 -2.92
C TRP A 53 18.39 14.46 -1.76
N ALA A 54 19.56 14.55 -1.14
CA ALA A 54 19.93 13.76 0.04
C ALA A 54 20.14 14.67 1.27
N PRO A 55 19.99 14.14 2.51
CA PRO A 55 20.32 14.88 3.73
C PRO A 55 21.79 15.31 3.74
N ALA A 56 22.07 16.56 4.12
CA ALA A 56 23.44 17.02 4.33
C ALA A 56 24.06 16.32 5.55
N ARG A 57 23.25 16.09 6.59
CA ARG A 57 23.57 15.21 7.72
C ARG A 57 22.43 14.24 7.95
N TRP A 58 22.76 12.95 7.98
CA TRP A 58 21.81 11.91 8.35
C TRP A 58 21.51 12.03 9.84
N SER A 59 20.26 12.37 10.18
CA SER A 59 19.82 12.52 11.57
C SER A 59 18.62 11.63 11.87
N LEU A 60 18.58 11.09 13.08
CA LEU A 60 17.43 10.35 13.62
C LEU A 60 16.58 11.22 14.55
N THR A 61 16.94 12.49 14.75
CA THR A 61 16.31 13.38 15.72
C THR A 61 14.82 13.52 15.48
N ASN A 62 14.37 13.74 14.25
CA ASN A 62 12.94 13.86 13.93
C ASN A 62 12.14 12.61 14.33
N LEU A 63 12.71 11.41 14.13
CA LEU A 63 12.08 10.16 14.54
C LEU A 63 12.06 10.03 16.06
N GLN A 64 13.15 10.36 16.74
CA GLN A 64 13.23 10.30 18.19
C GLN A 64 12.26 11.28 18.86
N GLU A 65 12.21 12.53 18.38
CA GLU A 65 11.28 13.56 18.86
C GLU A 65 9.83 13.13 18.66
N LEU A 66 9.49 12.57 17.50
CA LEU A 66 8.14 12.07 17.21
C LEU A 66 7.67 10.97 18.17
N PHE A 67 8.56 10.07 18.59
CA PHE A 67 8.21 8.99 19.53
C PHE A 67 8.35 9.40 21.00
N ALA A 68 9.10 10.46 21.30
CA ALA A 68 9.28 11.00 22.64
C ALA A 68 8.24 12.06 23.03
N ASP A 69 7.53 12.65 22.07
CA ASP A 69 6.52 13.68 22.30
C ASP A 69 5.30 13.15 23.09
N PRO A 70 5.06 13.61 24.33
CA PRO A 70 3.90 13.20 25.12
C PRO A 70 2.57 13.70 24.55
N ALA A 71 2.56 14.80 23.77
CA ALA A 71 1.36 15.34 23.14
C ALA A 71 0.88 14.48 21.97
N VAL A 72 1.80 13.73 21.34
CA VAL A 72 1.51 12.83 20.22
C VAL A 72 2.01 11.44 20.57
N PRO A 73 1.20 10.57 21.22
CA PRO A 73 1.62 9.23 21.63
C PRO A 73 1.72 8.28 20.42
N MET A 74 2.70 8.50 19.55
CA MET A 74 2.82 7.87 18.24
C MET A 74 2.91 6.35 18.32
N ALA A 75 3.68 5.82 19.28
CA ALA A 75 3.78 4.37 19.50
C ALA A 75 2.43 3.72 19.81
N ARG A 76 1.59 4.38 20.63
CA ARG A 76 0.24 3.90 20.94
C ARG A 76 -0.69 4.00 19.74
N SER A 77 -0.60 5.08 18.97
CA SER A 77 -1.40 5.25 17.75
C SER A 77 -1.10 4.18 16.70
N VAL A 78 0.18 3.84 16.50
CA VAL A 78 0.59 2.75 15.62
C VAL A 78 0.08 1.41 16.14
N LEU A 79 0.24 1.13 17.44
CA LEU A 79 -0.22 -0.12 18.04
C LEU A 79 -1.75 -0.27 17.92
N ASN A 80 -2.51 0.78 18.22
CA ASN A 80 -3.96 0.78 18.07
C ASN A 80 -4.37 0.51 16.62
N SER A 81 -3.70 1.13 15.66
CA SER A 81 -3.98 0.93 14.23
C SER A 81 -3.71 -0.51 13.79
N VAL A 82 -2.61 -1.10 14.27
CA VAL A 82 -2.29 -2.51 14.01
C VAL A 82 -3.34 -3.43 14.63
N ILE A 83 -3.69 -3.23 15.90
CA ILE A 83 -4.71 -4.05 16.58
C ILE A 83 -6.05 -3.96 15.85
N VAL A 84 -6.51 -2.75 15.57
CA VAL A 84 -7.81 -2.52 14.90
C VAL A 84 -7.81 -3.13 13.50
N SER A 85 -6.79 -2.87 12.69
CA SER A 85 -6.73 -3.39 11.32
C SER A 85 -6.65 -4.92 11.26
N VAL A 86 -5.90 -5.56 12.16
CA VAL A 86 -5.81 -7.03 12.23
C VAL A 86 -7.14 -7.63 12.68
N LEU A 87 -7.74 -7.11 13.75
CA LEU A 87 -9.02 -7.61 14.25
C LEU A 87 -10.13 -7.42 13.22
N GLN A 88 -10.18 -6.26 12.57
CA GLN A 88 -11.13 -5.98 11.50
C GLN A 88 -10.93 -6.96 10.33
N THR A 89 -9.70 -7.13 9.85
CA THR A 89 -9.40 -8.02 8.72
C THR A 89 -9.79 -9.46 9.04
N ALA A 90 -9.43 -9.95 10.23
CA ALA A 90 -9.78 -11.28 10.67
C ALA A 90 -11.31 -11.48 10.78
N GLY A 91 -12.00 -10.52 11.40
CA GLY A 91 -13.47 -10.56 11.52
C GLY A 91 -14.17 -10.54 10.17
N VAL A 92 -13.76 -9.64 9.27
CA VAL A 92 -14.28 -9.56 7.91
C VAL A 92 -14.03 -10.85 7.14
N LEU A 93 -12.84 -11.44 7.27
CA LEU A 93 -12.50 -12.68 6.57
C LEU A 93 -13.36 -13.85 7.04
N VAL A 94 -13.56 -14.02 8.36
CA VAL A 94 -14.43 -15.07 8.91
C VAL A 94 -15.86 -14.92 8.41
N VAL A 95 -16.44 -13.73 8.56
CA VAL A 95 -17.83 -13.47 8.16
C VAL A 95 -18.01 -13.61 6.65
N SER A 96 -17.09 -13.04 5.86
CA SER A 96 -17.17 -13.08 4.39
C SER A 96 -16.96 -14.48 3.84
N ALA A 97 -16.07 -15.28 4.44
CA ALA A 97 -15.86 -16.67 4.04
C ALA A 97 -17.10 -17.53 4.33
N MET A 98 -17.72 -17.38 5.51
CA MET A 98 -18.95 -18.09 5.87
C MET A 98 -20.12 -17.70 4.96
N ALA A 99 -20.32 -16.39 4.74
CA ALA A 99 -21.37 -15.87 3.86
C ALA A 99 -21.17 -16.31 2.40
N GLY A 100 -19.93 -16.20 1.90
CA GLY A 100 -19.56 -16.63 0.55
C GLY A 100 -19.75 -18.12 0.34
N TYR A 101 -19.37 -18.96 1.33
CA TYR A 101 -19.60 -20.40 1.26
C TYR A 101 -21.09 -20.74 1.24
N GLY A 102 -21.89 -20.14 2.13
CA GLY A 102 -23.34 -20.34 2.17
C GLY A 102 -24.00 -19.98 0.84
N LEU A 103 -23.61 -18.86 0.24
CA LEU A 103 -24.15 -18.40 -1.02
C LEU A 103 -23.72 -19.26 -2.22
N ALA A 104 -22.49 -19.79 -2.22
CA ALA A 104 -21.93 -20.54 -3.35
C ALA A 104 -22.28 -22.04 -3.33
N ARG A 105 -22.46 -22.65 -2.14
CA ARG A 105 -22.63 -24.10 -1.99
C ARG A 105 -24.02 -24.53 -1.53
N ILE A 106 -24.81 -23.67 -0.90
CA ILE A 106 -26.16 -24.02 -0.44
C ILE A 106 -27.19 -23.54 -1.48
N PRO A 107 -27.91 -24.44 -2.16
CA PRO A 107 -28.90 -24.06 -3.17
C PRO A 107 -30.14 -23.46 -2.50
N TYR A 108 -30.12 -22.14 -2.32
CA TYR A 108 -31.23 -21.37 -1.73
C TYR A 108 -31.94 -20.51 -2.78
N ARG A 109 -33.28 -20.48 -2.75
CA ARG A 109 -34.10 -19.81 -3.78
C ARG A 109 -33.83 -18.30 -3.93
N TRP A 110 -33.41 -17.64 -2.85
CA TRP A 110 -33.16 -16.19 -2.83
C TRP A 110 -31.67 -15.81 -2.90
N SER A 111 -30.79 -16.78 -3.13
CA SER A 111 -29.33 -16.56 -3.24
C SER A 111 -28.97 -15.43 -4.20
N ARG A 112 -29.60 -15.38 -5.38
CA ARG A 112 -29.37 -14.32 -6.38
C ARG A 112 -29.76 -12.92 -5.90
N LEU A 113 -30.83 -12.78 -5.13
CA LEU A 113 -31.24 -11.49 -4.58
C LEU A 113 -30.24 -11.01 -3.52
N VAL A 114 -29.85 -11.90 -2.60
CA VAL A 114 -28.86 -11.57 -1.55
C VAL A 114 -27.53 -11.17 -2.17
N PHE A 115 -27.06 -11.89 -3.19
CA PHE A 115 -25.85 -11.52 -3.93
C PHE A 115 -25.96 -10.14 -4.60
N GLY A 116 -27.12 -9.86 -5.20
CA GLY A 116 -27.42 -8.56 -5.81
C GLY A 116 -27.35 -7.42 -4.79
N PHE A 117 -27.94 -7.60 -3.60
CA PHE A 117 -27.86 -6.61 -2.52
C PHE A 117 -26.43 -6.38 -2.03
N VAL A 118 -25.65 -7.43 -1.79
CA VAL A 118 -24.24 -7.30 -1.38
C VAL A 118 -23.43 -6.54 -2.43
N THR A 119 -23.64 -6.84 -3.71
CA THR A 119 -22.96 -6.14 -4.81
C THR A 119 -23.43 -4.69 -4.90
N ALA A 120 -24.72 -4.41 -4.72
CA ALA A 120 -25.26 -3.06 -4.68
C ALA A 120 -24.63 -2.24 -3.53
N THR A 121 -24.47 -2.82 -2.34
CA THR A 121 -23.82 -2.14 -1.22
C THR A 121 -22.34 -1.83 -1.46
N LEU A 122 -21.66 -2.58 -2.32
CA LEU A 122 -20.28 -2.29 -2.73
C LEU A 122 -20.19 -1.17 -3.78
N LEU A 123 -21.24 -0.97 -4.57
CA LEU A 123 -21.30 0.00 -5.67
C LEU A 123 -21.88 1.35 -5.25
N ILE A 124 -22.77 1.36 -4.26
CA ILE A 124 -23.33 2.59 -3.69
C ILE A 124 -22.23 3.23 -2.83
N PRO A 125 -21.70 4.40 -3.21
CA PRO A 125 -20.70 5.07 -2.40
C PRO A 125 -21.33 5.44 -1.07
N ALA A 126 -20.77 4.93 0.03
CA ALA A 126 -21.01 5.49 1.35
C ALA A 126 -20.22 6.80 1.40
N SER A 127 -20.86 7.88 0.94
CA SER A 127 -20.35 9.25 1.01
C SER A 127 -19.92 9.62 2.43
#